data_AF-A0A7V0JWP8-F1
#
_entry.id   AF-A0A7V0JWP8-F1
#
_cell.length_a   1.000
_cell.length_b   1.000
_cell.length_c   1.000
_cell.angle_alpha   90.00
_cell.angle_beta   90.00
_cell.angle_gamma   90.00
#
_symmetry.space_group_name_H-M   'P 1'
#
loop_
_entity.id
_entity.type
_entity.pdbx_description
1 polymer ?
#
loop_
_entity_poly.entity_id
_entity_poly.type
_entity_poly.pdbx_seq_one_letter_code
_entity_poly.pdbx_strand_id
1 'polypeptide(L)'
;MGNIWDILNKRKKGGGVMKYVAFVVLAVCFLSGVSFSAQDVLVVADFDSGTKPNNVGGDFGAWDKDPMDFSQTCIESFNTSQTRQGKGFCLRIDYDVDSPNPAYNGIWMKLNGLDASAYSKLTFWVKGDKKRGFTPLFKVELKNNKGEVGRYYVTGVTDKWQKVEIPLMKMAGISEFSGLTEFVIVFEDWRDPVKEGTIYIDDVQFEK
;
A
#
# COMPACT_ATOMS: atom_id res chain seq x y z
N MET A 1 -41.88 -91.65 -23.76
CA MET A 1 -40.86 -92.17 -24.70
C MET A 1 -39.62 -91.30 -24.55
N GLY A 2 -38.41 -91.88 -24.34
CA GLY A 2 -37.07 -91.22 -24.27
C GLY A 2 -36.91 -90.01 -23.34
N ASN A 3 -36.22 -90.01 -22.19
CA ASN A 3 -35.22 -90.90 -21.57
C ASN A 3 -33.79 -90.87 -22.17
N ILE A 4 -32.82 -90.41 -21.35
CA ILE A 4 -31.34 -90.60 -21.46
C ILE A 4 -30.73 -89.86 -22.68
N TRP A 5 -29.66 -89.03 -22.62
CA TRP A 5 -28.50 -88.82 -21.72
C TRP A 5 -28.44 -87.31 -21.34
N ASP A 6 -27.64 -86.76 -20.41
CA ASP A 6 -26.73 -87.23 -19.34
C ASP A 6 -27.05 -86.38 -18.07
N ILE A 7 -26.76 -86.68 -16.79
CA ILE A 7 -25.80 -87.53 -16.05
C ILE A 7 -24.59 -86.76 -15.46
N LEU A 8 -24.78 -86.35 -14.19
CA LEU A 8 -23.80 -86.24 -13.09
C LEU A 8 -22.71 -85.15 -13.21
N ASN A 9 -22.12 -84.57 -12.15
CA ASN A 9 -22.18 -84.69 -10.68
C ASN A 9 -21.61 -83.35 -10.11
N LYS A 10 -22.00 -82.72 -8.99
CA LYS A 10 -21.91 -83.16 -7.58
C LYS A 10 -22.44 -82.04 -6.66
N ARG A 11 -22.89 -82.38 -5.44
CA ARG A 11 -23.29 -81.44 -4.36
C ARG A 11 -22.10 -80.90 -3.55
N LYS A 12 -22.22 -79.67 -3.00
CA LYS A 12 -21.95 -79.22 -1.60
C LYS A 12 -22.14 -77.68 -1.53
N LYS A 13 -23.14 -77.08 -0.87
CA LYS A 13 -23.40 -76.86 0.59
C LYS A 13 -22.41 -75.93 1.33
N GLY A 14 -22.96 -74.85 1.91
CA GLY A 14 -22.30 -73.82 2.74
C GLY A 14 -22.28 -72.44 2.06
N GLY A 15 -22.59 -71.29 2.68
CA GLY A 15 -23.07 -71.01 4.04
C GLY A 15 -22.64 -69.60 4.49
N GLY A 16 -23.57 -68.67 4.73
CA GLY A 16 -23.27 -67.25 5.01
C GLY A 16 -22.84 -66.44 3.77
N VAL A 17 -22.83 -65.10 3.75
CA VAL A 17 -23.12 -64.09 4.79
C VAL A 17 -23.89 -62.90 4.17
N MET A 18 -24.69 -62.20 4.98
CA MET A 18 -25.42 -60.97 4.63
C MET A 18 -24.49 -59.90 4.00
N LYS A 19 -24.79 -59.43 2.78
CA LYS A 19 -24.08 -58.29 2.18
C LYS A 19 -24.77 -56.98 2.54
N TYR A 20 -24.27 -56.31 3.58
CA TYR A 20 -24.63 -54.92 3.87
C TYR A 20 -24.05 -54.01 2.78
N VAL A 21 -24.91 -53.28 2.07
CA VAL A 21 -24.48 -52.22 1.15
C VAL A 21 -24.23 -50.95 1.97
N ALA A 22 -22.97 -50.69 2.28
CA ALA A 22 -22.56 -49.43 2.91
C ALA A 22 -22.50 -48.31 1.87
N PHE A 23 -23.38 -47.32 1.97
CA PHE A 23 -23.25 -46.07 1.24
C PHE A 23 -22.08 -45.27 1.80
N VAL A 24 -20.96 -45.22 1.08
CA VAL A 24 -19.85 -44.31 1.39
C VAL A 24 -20.17 -42.94 0.81
N VAL A 25 -20.78 -42.07 1.62
CA VAL A 25 -20.85 -40.63 1.31
C VAL A 25 -19.49 -40.03 1.66
N LEU A 26 -18.66 -39.81 0.63
CA LEU A 26 -17.38 -39.11 0.81
C LEU A 26 -17.66 -37.61 0.99
N ALA A 27 -17.92 -37.19 2.22
CA ALA A 27 -18.04 -35.78 2.58
C ALA A 27 -16.67 -35.10 2.45
N VAL A 28 -16.40 -34.48 1.30
CA VAL A 28 -15.22 -33.63 1.10
C VAL A 28 -15.44 -32.31 1.83
N CYS A 29 -15.08 -32.28 3.11
CA CYS A 29 -15.03 -31.04 3.89
C CYS A 29 -13.92 -30.12 3.36
N PHE A 30 -14.26 -29.24 2.42
CA PHE A 30 -13.45 -28.06 2.09
C PHE A 30 -13.48 -27.06 3.24
N LEU A 31 -12.81 -27.40 4.34
CA LEU A 31 -12.41 -26.47 5.41
C LEU A 31 -10.97 -26.01 5.19
N SER A 32 -10.68 -25.49 3.99
CA SER A 32 -9.54 -24.63 3.77
C SER A 32 -9.93 -23.19 4.09
N GLY A 33 -10.01 -22.89 5.39
CA GLY A 33 -9.95 -21.51 5.86
C GLY A 33 -8.56 -20.96 5.55
N VAL A 34 -8.38 -20.42 4.34
CA VAL A 34 -7.14 -19.77 3.94
C VAL A 34 -7.07 -18.46 4.69
N SER A 35 -6.47 -18.48 5.88
CA SER A 35 -6.10 -17.28 6.60
C SER A 35 -5.05 -16.53 5.78
N PHE A 36 -5.50 -15.58 4.97
CA PHE A 36 -4.63 -14.54 4.43
C PHE A 36 -4.09 -13.75 5.63
N SER A 37 -2.90 -14.11 6.11
CA SER A 37 -2.14 -13.18 6.94
C SER A 37 -1.87 -11.95 6.08
N ALA A 38 -2.21 -10.77 6.60
CA ALA A 38 -1.63 -9.53 6.07
C ALA A 38 -0.10 -9.68 6.04
N GLN A 39 0.53 -9.18 4.98
CA GLN A 39 1.98 -9.07 4.90
C GLN A 39 2.48 -8.19 6.06
N ASP A 40 3.70 -8.39 6.55
CA ASP A 40 4.22 -7.52 7.64
C ASP A 40 4.47 -6.08 7.16
N VAL A 41 4.62 -5.92 5.84
CA VAL A 41 4.86 -4.68 5.12
C VAL A 41 4.01 -4.70 3.84
N LEU A 42 3.20 -3.67 3.62
CA LEU A 42 2.57 -3.38 2.33
C LEU A 42 3.28 -2.20 1.68
N VAL A 43 3.89 -2.42 0.52
CA VAL A 43 4.51 -1.36 -0.28
C VAL A 43 3.44 -0.72 -1.16
N VAL A 44 3.16 0.57 -0.93
CA VAL A 44 2.27 1.40 -1.76
C VAL A 44 3.03 1.91 -2.98
N ALA A 45 4.25 2.40 -2.81
CA ALA A 45 5.10 2.88 -3.90
C ALA A 45 6.59 2.74 -3.57
N ASP A 46 7.31 1.90 -4.31
CA ASP A 46 8.78 1.84 -4.33
C ASP A 46 9.39 2.79 -5.37
N PHE A 47 8.59 3.24 -6.36
CA PHE A 47 9.01 4.04 -7.52
C PHE A 47 10.07 3.38 -8.43
N ASP A 48 10.46 2.13 -8.15
CA ASP A 48 11.61 1.43 -8.77
C ASP A 48 11.46 1.29 -10.31
N SER A 49 10.22 1.34 -10.83
CA SER A 49 9.90 1.29 -12.26
C SER A 49 10.14 2.60 -13.02
N GLY A 50 10.16 3.75 -12.32
CA GLY A 50 10.13 5.07 -12.96
C GLY A 50 8.83 5.40 -13.69
N THR A 51 7.72 4.72 -13.36
CA THR A 51 6.42 4.87 -14.03
C THR A 51 5.24 4.89 -13.04
N LYS A 52 4.08 5.31 -13.54
CA LYS A 52 2.76 5.26 -12.87
C LYS A 52 1.96 4.06 -13.39
N PRO A 53 0.98 3.51 -12.64
CA PRO A 53 0.57 3.91 -11.29
C PRO A 53 1.51 3.35 -10.20
N ASN A 54 1.17 3.59 -8.94
CA ASN A 54 1.80 2.94 -7.77
C ASN A 54 1.39 1.45 -7.64
N ASN A 55 1.93 0.75 -6.65
CA ASN A 55 1.76 -0.70 -6.45
C ASN A 55 0.34 -1.11 -5.99
N VAL A 56 -0.50 -0.15 -5.58
CA VAL A 56 -1.95 -0.38 -5.32
C VAL A 56 -2.82 0.12 -6.50
N GLY A 57 -2.22 0.34 -7.67
CA GLY A 57 -2.90 0.79 -8.90
C GLY A 57 -3.35 2.24 -8.87
N GLY A 58 -2.89 3.04 -7.91
CA GLY A 58 -3.26 4.44 -7.72
C GLY A 58 -2.34 5.38 -8.50
N ASP A 59 -2.94 6.37 -9.16
CA ASP A 59 -2.20 7.46 -9.78
C ASP A 59 -1.63 8.42 -8.72
N PHE A 60 -0.69 9.28 -9.10
CA PHE A 60 -0.12 10.33 -8.26
C PHE A 60 0.28 11.55 -9.07
N GLY A 61 0.41 12.71 -8.41
CA GLY A 61 0.80 13.95 -9.07
C GLY A 61 1.03 15.09 -8.09
N ALA A 62 1.62 16.17 -8.60
CA ALA A 62 1.78 17.41 -7.85
C ALA A 62 0.57 18.33 -8.02
N TRP A 63 0.44 19.31 -7.12
CA TRP A 63 -0.63 20.31 -7.12
C TRP A 63 -0.18 21.57 -6.37
N ASP A 64 -0.64 22.73 -6.85
CA ASP A 64 -0.49 24.04 -6.20
C ASP A 64 -1.84 24.53 -5.67
N LYS A 65 -1.83 25.33 -4.59
CA LYS A 65 -3.05 25.91 -4.02
C LYS A 65 -3.75 26.84 -5.00
N ASP A 66 -2.98 27.70 -5.66
CA ASP A 66 -3.47 28.61 -6.68
C ASP A 66 -2.65 28.42 -7.97
N PRO A 67 -3.16 27.66 -8.94
CA PRO A 67 -2.50 27.46 -10.24
C PRO A 67 -2.36 28.72 -11.11
N MET A 68 -2.92 29.87 -10.70
CA MET A 68 -2.74 31.16 -11.36
C MET A 68 -1.66 32.03 -10.69
N ASP A 69 -1.13 31.59 -9.55
CA ASP A 69 0.00 32.22 -8.87
C ASP A 69 1.32 31.58 -9.32
N PHE A 70 1.93 32.16 -10.35
CA PHE A 70 3.20 31.66 -10.91
C PHE A 70 4.43 31.86 -10.01
N SER A 71 4.26 32.27 -8.75
CA SER A 71 5.32 32.34 -7.72
C SER A 71 5.30 31.17 -6.73
N GLN A 72 4.36 30.23 -6.87
CA GLN A 72 4.42 28.92 -6.21
C GLN A 72 4.47 27.83 -7.28
N THR A 73 5.16 26.71 -6.99
CA THR A 73 5.10 25.53 -7.85
C THR A 73 5.43 24.26 -7.08
N CYS A 74 4.74 23.16 -7.40
CA CYS A 74 5.18 21.82 -7.02
C CYS A 74 5.25 20.90 -8.24
N ILE A 75 6.37 20.19 -8.37
CA ILE A 75 6.64 19.28 -9.48
C ILE A 75 7.17 17.96 -8.93
N GLU A 76 6.55 16.85 -9.35
CA GLU A 76 7.06 15.51 -9.11
C GLU A 76 7.80 14.96 -10.35
N SER A 77 8.84 14.16 -10.12
CA SER A 77 9.57 13.47 -11.17
C SER A 77 10.32 12.25 -10.61
N PHE A 78 10.66 11.29 -11.47
CA PHE A 78 11.49 10.15 -11.06
C PHE A 78 12.98 10.49 -11.14
N ASN A 79 13.75 10.12 -10.12
CA ASN A 79 15.18 10.42 -10.04
C ASN A 79 16.03 9.15 -9.83
N THR A 80 17.00 8.93 -10.72
CA THR A 80 17.96 7.81 -10.66
C THR A 80 19.25 8.13 -9.90
N SER A 81 19.57 9.41 -9.68
CA SER A 81 20.88 9.85 -9.16
C SER A 81 20.95 9.93 -7.63
N GLN A 82 19.80 9.86 -6.95
CA GLN A 82 19.69 9.97 -5.49
C GLN A 82 19.03 8.74 -4.83
N THR A 83 18.82 7.65 -5.57
CA THR A 83 18.12 6.42 -5.12
C THR A 83 18.62 5.89 -3.77
N ARG A 84 17.70 5.36 -2.94
CA ARG A 84 18.09 4.77 -1.65
C ARG A 84 18.90 3.49 -1.82
N GLN A 85 18.54 2.67 -2.81
CA GLN A 85 19.13 1.35 -3.05
C GLN A 85 20.33 1.36 -4.02
N GLY A 86 20.71 2.51 -4.58
CA GLY A 86 21.74 2.62 -5.62
C GLY A 86 21.32 2.08 -7.00
N LYS A 87 20.03 1.80 -7.17
CA LYS A 87 19.36 1.30 -8.39
C LYS A 87 17.92 1.83 -8.41
N GLY A 88 17.21 1.64 -9.53
CA GLY A 88 15.81 2.07 -9.68
C GLY A 88 15.64 3.58 -9.75
N PHE A 89 14.56 4.08 -9.17
CA PHE A 89 14.26 5.51 -9.05
C PHE A 89 13.67 5.80 -7.67
N CYS A 90 13.86 7.01 -7.17
CA CYS A 90 13.03 7.56 -6.09
C CYS A 90 12.15 8.70 -6.63
N LEU A 91 11.07 9.04 -5.93
CA LEU A 91 10.27 10.22 -6.25
C LEU A 91 11.03 11.48 -5.82
N ARG A 92 11.32 12.37 -6.76
CA ARG A 92 11.79 13.72 -6.49
C ARG A 92 10.58 14.65 -6.44
N ILE A 93 10.55 15.49 -5.41
CA ILE A 93 9.56 16.56 -5.25
C ILE A 93 10.34 17.86 -5.18
N ASP A 94 10.20 18.69 -6.23
CA ASP A 94 10.61 20.09 -6.20
C ASP A 94 9.41 20.93 -5.75
N TYR A 95 9.61 21.79 -4.74
CA TYR A 95 8.55 22.62 -4.18
C TYR A 95 9.03 24.07 -4.04
N ASP A 96 8.11 25.00 -4.25
CA ASP A 96 8.26 26.43 -4.00
C ASP A 96 6.94 26.96 -3.42
N VAL A 97 7.01 27.53 -2.21
CA VAL A 97 5.92 28.22 -1.53
C VAL A 97 6.29 29.66 -1.15
N ASP A 98 7.31 30.28 -1.78
CA ASP A 98 7.70 31.68 -1.54
C ASP A 98 6.90 32.70 -2.37
N SER A 99 5.58 32.67 -2.16
CA SER A 99 4.63 33.60 -2.78
C SER A 99 4.41 34.87 -1.94
N PRO A 100 4.06 36.02 -2.57
CA PRO A 100 3.49 37.17 -1.87
C PRO A 100 2.07 36.93 -1.33
N ASN A 101 1.42 35.85 -1.76
CA ASN A 101 0.13 35.36 -1.25
C ASN A 101 0.34 34.17 -0.30
N PRO A 102 -0.61 33.85 0.59
CA PRO A 102 -0.49 32.66 1.41
C PRO A 102 -0.46 31.39 0.54
N ALA A 103 0.63 30.62 0.56
CA ALA A 103 0.88 29.50 -0.35
C ALA A 103 1.02 28.14 0.36
N TYR A 104 0.54 27.09 -0.31
CA TYR A 104 0.83 25.72 0.07
C TYR A 104 0.65 24.83 -1.16
N ASN A 105 1.44 23.76 -1.25
CA ASN A 105 1.40 22.85 -2.38
C ASN A 105 1.91 21.47 -1.97
N GLY A 106 2.02 20.54 -2.92
CA GLY A 106 2.65 19.27 -2.65
C GLY A 106 2.25 18.19 -3.64
N ILE A 107 2.24 16.94 -3.18
CA ILE A 107 1.88 15.77 -4.00
C ILE A 107 0.74 14.98 -3.36
N TRP A 108 -0.10 14.39 -4.21
CA TRP A 108 -1.11 13.40 -3.82
C TRP A 108 -0.79 12.05 -4.47
N MET A 109 -1.20 10.98 -3.81
CA MET A 109 -1.13 9.62 -4.32
C MET A 109 -2.40 8.88 -3.94
N LYS A 110 -3.09 8.28 -4.93
CA LYS A 110 -4.31 7.51 -4.68
C LYS A 110 -3.96 6.18 -4.01
N LEU A 111 -4.79 5.82 -3.03
CA LEU A 111 -4.74 4.55 -2.32
C LEU A 111 -5.88 3.60 -2.73
N ASN A 112 -6.76 4.04 -3.65
CA ASN A 112 -7.81 3.21 -4.27
C ASN A 112 -8.76 2.46 -3.31
N GLY A 113 -8.99 2.99 -2.11
CA GLY A 113 -9.82 2.34 -1.10
C GLY A 113 -9.08 1.26 -0.30
N LEU A 114 -7.75 1.39 -0.19
CA LEU A 114 -6.89 0.46 0.53
C LEU A 114 -7.36 0.22 1.97
N ASP A 115 -7.45 -1.06 2.33
CA ASP A 115 -7.59 -1.50 3.71
C ASP A 115 -6.21 -1.60 4.38
N ALA A 116 -5.92 -0.63 5.24
CA ALA A 116 -4.72 -0.59 6.08
C ALA A 116 -5.01 -0.94 7.55
N SER A 117 -6.18 -1.50 7.89
CA SER A 117 -6.59 -1.80 9.27
C SER A 117 -5.70 -2.83 10.00
N ALA A 118 -4.96 -3.65 9.25
CA ALA A 118 -4.03 -4.65 9.78
C ALA A 118 -2.63 -4.10 10.13
N TYR A 119 -2.36 -2.81 9.88
CA TYR A 119 -1.06 -2.17 10.07
C TYR A 119 -1.12 -1.14 11.21
N SER A 120 0.00 -0.85 11.87
CA SER A 120 0.06 0.12 12.98
C SER A 120 0.74 1.44 12.61
N LYS A 121 1.52 1.47 11.53
CA LYS A 121 2.29 2.66 11.10
C LYS A 121 2.30 2.83 9.57
N LEU A 122 2.25 4.09 9.15
CA LEU A 122 2.64 4.55 7.82
C LEU A 122 4.13 4.84 7.85
N THR A 123 4.89 4.35 6.87
CA THR A 123 6.33 4.61 6.78
C THR A 123 6.73 5.00 5.37
N PHE A 124 7.86 5.70 5.25
CA PHE A 124 8.53 6.00 3.98
C PHE A 124 9.96 6.46 4.28
N TRP A 125 10.81 6.49 3.27
CA TRP A 125 12.13 7.12 3.35
C TRP A 125 12.09 8.54 2.82
N VAL A 126 12.86 9.43 3.43
CA VAL A 126 13.03 10.83 2.99
C VAL A 126 14.49 11.26 3.01
N LYS A 127 14.84 12.16 2.09
CA LYS A 127 16.14 12.85 2.02
C LYS A 127 15.97 14.23 1.40
N GLY A 128 16.62 15.26 1.93
CA GLY A 128 16.69 16.59 1.32
C GLY A 128 17.86 16.76 0.34
N ASP A 129 17.69 17.59 -0.70
CA ASP A 129 18.81 18.00 -1.57
C ASP A 129 19.61 19.15 -0.94
N LYS A 130 20.79 18.82 -0.40
CA LYS A 130 21.73 19.80 0.17
C LYS A 130 22.12 20.93 -0.80
N LYS A 131 22.10 20.70 -2.11
CA LYS A 131 22.53 21.69 -3.12
C LYS A 131 21.43 22.67 -3.50
N ARG A 132 20.17 22.23 -3.55
CA ARG A 132 19.01 23.09 -3.80
C ARG A 132 18.44 23.74 -2.55
N GLY A 133 18.71 23.17 -1.38
CA GLY A 133 17.95 23.48 -0.17
C GLY A 133 16.78 22.52 -0.01
N PHE A 134 16.33 22.37 1.22
CA PHE A 134 15.23 21.48 1.58
C PHE A 134 14.64 21.89 2.92
N THR A 135 13.35 21.63 3.08
CA THR A 135 12.63 21.88 4.31
C THR A 135 12.99 20.88 5.40
N PRO A 136 13.14 21.32 6.67
CA PRO A 136 13.27 20.40 7.80
C PRO A 136 11.95 19.71 8.17
N LEU A 137 10.80 20.13 7.62
CA LEU A 137 9.48 19.65 8.03
C LEU A 137 8.42 19.72 6.91
N PHE A 138 7.43 18.83 6.97
CA PHE A 138 6.24 18.93 6.10
C PHE A 138 5.05 18.22 6.74
N LYS A 139 3.85 18.49 6.23
CA LYS A 139 2.63 17.82 6.66
C LYS A 139 2.37 16.59 5.79
N VAL A 140 2.02 15.49 6.43
CA VAL A 140 1.47 14.28 5.80
C VAL A 140 -0.02 14.23 6.10
N GLU A 141 -0.83 13.96 5.08
CA GLU A 141 -2.25 13.63 5.24
C GLU A 141 -2.56 12.20 4.75
N LEU A 142 -3.42 11.50 5.49
CA LEU A 142 -4.14 10.31 5.01
C LEU A 142 -5.62 10.63 4.97
N LYS A 143 -6.28 10.33 3.85
CA LYS A 143 -7.73 10.51 3.67
C LYS A 143 -8.42 9.16 3.51
N ASN A 144 -9.70 9.08 3.88
CA ASN A 144 -10.52 7.89 3.65
C ASN A 144 -11.87 8.18 2.97
N ASN A 145 -12.57 7.11 2.63
CA ASN A 145 -13.89 7.15 1.98
C ASN A 145 -15.03 7.70 2.87
N LYS A 146 -14.80 7.93 4.16
CA LYS A 146 -15.74 8.59 5.08
C LYS A 146 -15.56 10.12 5.14
N GLY A 147 -14.55 10.66 4.43
CA GLY A 147 -14.22 12.08 4.44
C GLY A 147 -13.36 12.51 5.63
N GLU A 148 -12.83 11.56 6.41
CA GLU A 148 -11.83 11.88 7.43
C GLU A 148 -10.49 12.26 6.78
N VAL A 149 -9.73 13.12 7.47
CA VAL A 149 -8.40 13.56 7.02
C VAL A 149 -7.46 13.56 8.23
N GLY A 150 -6.70 12.48 8.35
CA GLY A 150 -5.67 12.29 9.35
C GLY A 150 -4.44 13.11 8.99
N ARG A 151 -3.85 13.80 9.96
CA ARG A 151 -2.71 14.71 9.74
C ARG A 151 -1.58 14.43 10.71
N TYR A 152 -0.35 14.51 10.21
CA TYR A 152 0.86 14.41 11.00
C TYR A 152 1.92 15.37 10.45
N TYR A 153 2.72 15.99 11.31
CA TYR A 153 3.86 16.80 10.88
C TYR A 153 5.16 16.01 11.04
N VAL A 154 5.79 15.71 9.91
CA VAL A 154 7.13 15.16 9.87
C VAL A 154 8.12 16.29 10.11
N THR A 155 9.12 16.05 10.95
CA THR A 155 10.18 17.02 11.27
C THR A 155 11.53 16.29 11.31
N GLY A 156 12.63 17.04 11.20
CA GLY A 156 13.98 16.47 11.25
C GLY A 156 14.46 15.88 9.91
N VAL A 157 13.91 16.34 8.78
CA VAL A 157 14.46 16.02 7.46
C VAL A 157 15.93 16.45 7.40
N THR A 158 16.78 15.65 6.77
CA THR A 158 18.23 15.88 6.64
C THR A 158 18.71 15.59 5.22
N ASP A 159 19.96 15.91 4.92
CA ASP A 159 20.63 15.58 3.65
C ASP A 159 21.00 14.09 3.48
N LYS A 160 20.48 13.22 4.35
CA LYS A 160 20.68 11.77 4.34
C LYS A 160 19.34 11.05 4.28
N TRP A 161 19.33 9.89 3.61
CA TRP A 161 18.20 8.98 3.64
C TRP A 161 17.92 8.52 5.07
N GLN A 162 16.71 8.78 5.54
CA GLN A 162 16.20 8.33 6.84
C GLN A 162 14.79 7.79 6.68
N LYS A 163 14.43 6.80 7.49
CA LYS A 163 13.07 6.25 7.53
C LYS A 163 12.22 7.10 8.47
N VAL A 164 11.10 7.58 7.97
CA VAL A 164 10.02 8.19 8.75
C VAL A 164 9.05 7.08 9.13
N GLU A 165 8.67 7.02 10.41
CA GLU A 165 7.66 6.10 10.91
C GLU A 165 6.57 6.90 11.65
N ILE A 166 5.35 6.90 11.11
CA ILE A 166 4.18 7.60 11.64
C ILE A 166 3.22 6.54 12.20
N PRO A 167 3.12 6.37 13.53
CA PRO A 167 2.09 5.51 14.10
C PRO A 167 0.70 6.02 13.70
N LEU A 168 -0.14 5.18 13.12
CA LEU A 168 -1.45 5.59 12.59
C LEU A 168 -2.33 6.22 13.68
N MET A 169 -2.24 5.69 14.92
CA MET A 169 -2.90 6.25 16.11
C MET A 169 -2.46 7.68 16.51
N LYS A 170 -1.43 8.25 15.86
CA LYS A 170 -0.96 9.63 16.08
C LYS A 170 -1.41 10.59 14.98
N MET A 171 -2.08 10.12 13.93
CA MET A 171 -2.62 10.97 12.88
C MET A 171 -3.91 11.64 13.35
N ALA A 172 -3.89 12.96 13.54
CA ALA A 172 -5.02 13.71 14.05
C ALA A 172 -6.09 13.92 12.97
N GLY A 173 -7.34 13.53 13.24
CA GLY A 173 -8.47 13.75 12.32
C GLY A 173 -8.87 12.55 11.44
N ILE A 174 -8.35 11.35 11.74
CA ILE A 174 -8.79 10.07 11.16
C ILE A 174 -8.98 9.03 12.28
N SER A 175 -9.94 8.13 12.10
CA SER A 175 -10.21 7.00 12.99
C SER A 175 -10.34 5.68 12.25
N GLU A 176 -10.65 5.72 10.95
CA GLU A 176 -10.84 4.55 10.09
C GLU A 176 -9.72 4.40 9.05
N PHE A 177 -9.15 3.19 8.97
CA PHE A 177 -8.06 2.86 8.04
C PHE A 177 -8.42 1.76 7.03
N SER A 178 -9.64 1.21 7.06
CA SER A 178 -10.08 0.15 6.12
C SER A 178 -10.51 0.62 4.72
N GLY A 179 -10.42 1.92 4.42
CA GLY A 179 -10.88 2.50 3.16
C GLY A 179 -10.13 3.77 2.78
N LEU A 180 -8.81 3.74 2.84
CA LEU A 180 -7.94 4.89 2.55
C LEU A 180 -8.00 5.27 1.06
N THR A 181 -8.15 6.56 0.78
CA THR A 181 -8.34 7.10 -0.57
C THR A 181 -7.11 7.85 -1.09
N GLU A 182 -6.40 8.57 -0.24
CA GLU A 182 -5.23 9.37 -0.60
C GLU A 182 -4.16 9.40 0.50
N PHE A 183 -2.89 9.32 0.09
CA PHE A 183 -1.74 9.82 0.82
C PHE A 183 -1.32 11.16 0.20
N VAL A 184 -0.99 12.16 1.03
CA VAL A 184 -0.63 13.51 0.58
C VAL A 184 0.56 14.02 1.38
N ILE A 185 1.53 14.63 0.70
CA ILE A 185 2.55 15.50 1.33
C ILE A 185 2.18 16.94 1.01
N VAL A 186 2.28 17.83 2.00
CA VAL A 186 1.97 19.25 1.86
C VAL A 186 3.09 20.10 2.48
N PHE A 187 3.60 21.07 1.69
CA PHE A 187 4.46 22.16 2.12
C PHE A 187 3.59 23.38 2.42
N GLU A 188 3.87 24.09 3.51
CA GLU A 188 3.03 25.20 3.99
C GLU A 188 3.92 26.42 4.31
N ASP A 189 3.73 27.51 3.57
CA ASP A 189 4.50 28.75 3.63
C ASP A 189 4.76 29.30 5.05
N TRP A 190 3.76 29.21 5.91
CA TRP A 190 3.73 29.76 7.26
C TRP A 190 4.46 28.89 8.30
N ARG A 191 4.82 27.65 7.92
CA ARG A 191 5.60 26.72 8.76
C ARG A 191 6.97 26.43 8.21
N ASP A 192 7.17 26.59 6.91
CA ASP A 192 8.40 26.20 6.24
C ASP A 192 9.49 27.29 6.34
N PRO A 193 10.62 27.04 7.05
CA PRO A 193 11.73 27.99 7.08
C PRO A 193 12.56 27.98 5.78
N VAL A 194 12.36 27.02 4.88
CA VAL A 194 13.08 26.87 3.60
C VAL A 194 12.03 26.66 2.50
N LYS A 195 11.40 27.75 2.10
CA LYS A 195 10.21 27.76 1.23
C LYS A 195 10.40 27.26 -0.20
N GLU A 196 11.62 27.28 -0.74
CA GLU A 196 11.96 26.63 -2.01
C GLU A 196 12.96 25.51 -1.74
N GLY A 197 12.79 24.35 -2.37
CA GLY A 197 13.76 23.26 -2.25
C GLY A 197 13.38 21.98 -2.96
N THR A 198 14.13 20.92 -2.64
CA THR A 198 13.90 19.56 -3.15
C THR A 198 13.97 18.54 -2.03
N ILE A 199 12.99 17.65 -1.97
CA ILE A 199 13.09 16.39 -1.22
C ILE A 199 12.94 15.19 -2.13
N TYR A 200 13.48 14.06 -1.69
CA TYR A 200 13.33 12.75 -2.30
C TYR A 200 12.54 11.86 -1.34
N ILE A 201 11.59 11.11 -1.89
CA ILE A 201 10.74 10.14 -1.19
C ILE A 201 10.93 8.76 -1.83
N ASP A 202 11.01 7.72 -1.00
CA ASP A 202 11.24 6.33 -1.44
C ASP A 202 10.49 5.36 -0.50
N ASP A 203 10.14 4.17 -1.01
CA ASP A 203 9.34 3.12 -0.35
C ASP A 203 8.19 3.60 0.56
N VAL A 204 7.12 4.19 0.01
CA VAL A 204 5.89 4.50 0.78
C VAL A 204 5.19 3.20 1.15
N GLN A 205 4.96 2.97 2.45
CA GLN A 205 4.57 1.66 3.01
C GLN A 205 3.59 1.77 4.18
N PHE A 206 2.82 0.70 4.40
CA PHE A 206 2.17 0.43 5.68
C PHE A 206 2.84 -0.79 6.34
N GLU A 207 3.03 -0.76 7.65
CA GLU A 207 3.73 -1.80 8.40
C GLU A 207 3.01 -2.11 9.73
N LYS A 208 3.16 -3.36 10.19
CA LYS A 208 2.63 -3.80 11.50
C LYS A 208 3.32 -3.12 12.68
#